data_AF-A0A2Z4V548-F1
#
_entry.id   AF-A0A2Z4V548-F1
#
_cell.length_a   1.000
_cell.length_b   1.000
_cell.length_c   1.000
_cell.angle_alpha   90.00
_cell.angle_beta   90.00
_cell.angle_gamma   90.00
#
_symmetry.space_group_name_H-M   'P 1'
#
loop_
_entity.id
_entity.type
_entity.pdbx_description
1 polymer ?
#
loop_
_entity_poly.entity_id
_entity_poly.type
_entity_poly.pdbx_seq_one_letter_code
_entity_poly.pdbx_strand_id
1 'polypeptide(L)'
;MLVACDDDAVVVPERQSAARAAQLARALVSPAAGPAFRPGNVTVITSWRRPAEVLDAVRRAAGEAEDVLLFHYVGSGPRHKGFALGGAAPLRAAADLVRRSPAARRVVLLDCEDLDTASGFFTLGPEPGGSGMPGALSLVGKEPTLYFPAGDALVPAGDEFTDTLAEALRSGITDGPELLDLVTLRNAVEGRWAEIGYQVENEYVSAPDKLRLLGGRDVALGRNIAFGPDGDRGRRPFHLDAGVVDLMERWWD
;
A
#
# COMPACT_ATOMS: atom_id res chain seq x y z
N MET A 1 -8.89 0.81 13.75
CA MET A 1 -9.90 1.27 12.76
C MET A 1 -9.27 1.33 11.38
N LEU A 2 -10.00 0.94 10.34
CA LEU A 2 -9.61 1.08 8.92
C LEU A 2 -10.62 1.99 8.22
N VAL A 3 -10.14 2.99 7.49
CA VAL A 3 -10.91 3.75 6.51
C VAL A 3 -10.24 3.54 5.14
N ALA A 4 -10.93 2.88 4.22
CA ALA A 4 -10.50 2.71 2.84
C ALA A 4 -11.45 3.44 1.91
N CYS A 5 -10.92 4.30 1.04
CA CYS A 5 -11.75 5.10 0.14
C CYS A 5 -11.19 5.15 -1.28
N ASP A 6 -12.11 5.14 -2.25
CA ASP A 6 -11.79 5.17 -3.68
C ASP A 6 -12.51 6.31 -4.39
N ASP A 7 -11.85 6.86 -5.40
CA ASP A 7 -12.37 7.88 -6.28
C ASP A 7 -12.83 7.27 -7.63
N ASP A 8 -14.14 7.16 -7.83
CA ASP A 8 -14.74 6.61 -9.07
C ASP A 8 -14.70 7.54 -10.30
N ALA A 9 -13.83 8.54 -10.36
CA ALA A 9 -13.86 9.56 -11.40
C ALA A 9 -13.00 9.31 -12.64
N VAL A 10 -12.91 8.08 -13.15
CA VAL A 10 -12.76 7.83 -14.60
C VAL A 10 -13.43 6.51 -14.94
N VAL A 11 -14.61 6.58 -15.57
CA VAL A 11 -15.21 5.44 -16.26
C VAL A 11 -14.41 5.19 -17.54
N VAL A 12 -13.36 4.36 -17.45
CA VAL A 12 -13.18 3.33 -18.47
C VAL A 12 -14.19 2.24 -18.07
N PRO A 13 -15.09 1.83 -18.98
CA PRO A 13 -16.20 0.96 -18.62
C PRO A 13 -15.71 -0.47 -18.43
N GLU A 14 -14.92 -0.75 -17.40
CA GLU A 14 -14.73 -2.10 -16.83
C GLU A 14 -13.92 -2.05 -15.50
N ARG A 15 -14.65 -1.92 -14.39
CA ARG A 15 -14.44 -2.67 -13.13
C ARG A 15 -13.24 -2.43 -12.17
N GLN A 16 -12.45 -1.35 -12.19
CA GLN A 16 -11.26 -1.33 -11.31
C GLN A 16 -11.28 -0.41 -10.07
N SER A 17 -11.74 0.83 -10.10
CA SER A 17 -11.60 1.72 -8.92
C SER A 17 -12.41 1.24 -7.70
N ALA A 18 -13.75 1.24 -7.72
CA ALA A 18 -14.57 0.74 -6.60
C ALA A 18 -14.23 -0.69 -6.08
N ALA A 19 -13.50 -1.52 -6.84
CA ALA A 19 -13.05 -2.84 -6.41
C ALA A 19 -11.78 -2.81 -5.53
N ARG A 20 -10.83 -1.88 -5.76
CA ARG A 20 -9.49 -1.90 -5.14
C ARG A 20 -9.51 -1.65 -3.64
N ALA A 21 -10.11 -0.54 -3.19
CA ALA A 21 -10.25 -0.26 -1.75
C ALA A 21 -11.02 -1.37 -1.00
N ALA A 22 -12.07 -1.91 -1.61
CA ALA A 22 -12.84 -3.02 -1.04
C ALA A 22 -12.04 -4.33 -1.01
N GLN A 23 -11.20 -4.58 -2.02
CA GLN A 23 -10.34 -5.75 -2.11
C GLN A 23 -9.28 -5.77 -1.01
N LEU A 24 -8.59 -4.64 -0.79
CA LEU A 24 -7.64 -4.53 0.31
C LEU A 24 -8.33 -4.67 1.67
N ALA A 25 -9.49 -4.03 1.86
CA ALA A 25 -10.26 -4.15 3.09
C ALA A 25 -10.65 -5.61 3.37
N ARG A 26 -11.07 -6.38 2.35
CA ARG A 26 -11.36 -7.82 2.48
C ARG A 26 -10.12 -8.63 2.89
N ALA A 27 -8.95 -8.32 2.36
CA ALA A 27 -7.71 -8.97 2.74
C ALA A 27 -7.37 -8.70 4.22
N LEU A 28 -7.50 -7.46 4.66
CA LEU A 28 -7.19 -7.01 6.02
C LEU A 28 -8.11 -7.56 7.12
N VAL A 29 -9.34 -7.94 6.77
CA VAL A 29 -10.28 -8.60 7.70
C VAL A 29 -10.31 -10.12 7.56
N SER A 30 -9.52 -10.67 6.64
CA SER A 30 -9.54 -12.11 6.35
C SER A 30 -9.09 -12.93 7.55
N PRO A 31 -9.86 -13.95 7.98
CA PRO A 31 -9.45 -14.82 9.07
C PRO A 31 -8.28 -15.73 8.69
N ALA A 32 -8.08 -16.00 7.39
CA ALA A 32 -7.07 -16.95 6.91
C ALA A 32 -5.64 -16.56 7.28
N ALA A 33 -5.35 -15.26 7.34
CA ALA A 33 -4.04 -14.69 7.64
C ALA A 33 -3.89 -14.19 9.09
N GLY A 34 -4.90 -14.42 9.95
CA GLY A 34 -5.02 -13.70 11.22
C GLY A 34 -5.45 -12.24 10.95
N PRO A 35 -6.70 -11.87 11.23
CA PRO A 35 -7.26 -10.61 10.74
C PRO A 35 -6.56 -9.43 11.42
N ALA A 36 -6.02 -8.48 10.63
CA ALA A 36 -5.45 -7.24 11.16
C ALA A 36 -6.54 -6.31 11.71
N PHE A 37 -7.76 -6.38 11.16
CA PHE A 37 -8.90 -5.62 11.64
C PHE A 37 -10.12 -6.50 11.81
N ARG A 38 -10.93 -6.22 12.83
CA ARG A 38 -12.27 -6.80 12.96
C ARG A 38 -13.21 -6.15 11.94
N PRO A 39 -14.15 -6.89 11.32
CA PRO A 39 -15.08 -6.33 10.34
C PRO A 39 -15.84 -5.09 10.82
N GLY A 40 -16.23 -5.04 12.10
CA GLY A 40 -16.91 -3.87 12.69
C GLY A 40 -16.04 -2.61 12.83
N ASN A 41 -14.72 -2.73 12.68
CA ASN A 41 -13.75 -1.65 12.80
C ASN A 41 -13.26 -1.16 11.42
N VAL A 42 -13.97 -1.53 10.34
CA VAL A 42 -13.63 -1.20 8.96
C VAL A 42 -14.76 -0.40 8.31
N THR A 43 -14.42 0.75 7.74
CA THR A 43 -15.31 1.55 6.89
C THR A 43 -14.72 1.62 5.49
N VAL A 44 -15.45 1.10 4.51
CA VAL A 44 -15.09 1.20 3.09
C VAL A 44 -16.04 2.19 2.43
N ILE A 45 -15.49 3.20 1.76
CA ILE A 45 -16.25 4.23 1.05
C ILE A 45 -15.87 4.17 -0.42
N THR A 46 -16.75 3.56 -1.20
CA THR A 46 -16.68 3.60 -2.66
C THR A 46 -17.67 4.64 -3.17
N SER A 47 -17.37 5.27 -4.31
CA SER A 47 -18.34 6.12 -5.01
C SER A 47 -18.88 7.32 -4.22
N TRP A 48 -18.12 7.88 -3.27
CA TRP A 48 -18.54 9.05 -2.48
C TRP A 48 -18.89 10.23 -3.39
N ARG A 49 -19.93 11.00 -3.03
CA ARG A 49 -20.38 12.14 -3.84
C ARG A 49 -19.79 13.46 -3.36
N ARG A 50 -19.54 13.57 -2.05
CA ARG A 50 -19.01 14.76 -1.41
C ARG A 50 -17.79 14.43 -0.55
N PRO A 51 -16.76 15.28 -0.52
CA PRO A 51 -15.60 15.07 0.35
C PRO A 51 -15.95 14.91 1.84
N ALA A 52 -17.06 15.52 2.28
CA ALA A 52 -17.56 15.41 3.64
C ALA A 52 -17.83 13.95 4.08
N GLU A 53 -18.25 13.07 3.16
CA GLU A 53 -18.52 11.66 3.46
C GLU A 53 -17.24 10.94 3.92
N VAL A 54 -16.13 11.19 3.22
CA VAL A 54 -14.81 10.66 3.58
C VAL A 54 -14.33 11.29 4.90
N LEU A 55 -14.44 12.61 5.02
CA LEU A 55 -13.97 13.33 6.21
C LEU A 55 -14.72 12.94 7.48
N ASP A 56 -16.03 12.70 7.41
CA ASP A 56 -16.82 12.29 8.57
C ASP A 56 -16.47 10.86 9.01
N ALA A 57 -16.18 9.96 8.07
CA ALA A 57 -15.70 8.63 8.39
C ALA A 57 -14.28 8.62 8.96
N VAL A 58 -13.37 9.42 8.40
CA VAL A 58 -12.02 9.59 8.95
C VAL A 58 -12.10 10.20 10.34
N ARG A 59 -12.94 11.21 10.57
CA ARG A 59 -13.13 11.82 11.89
C ARG A 59 -13.62 10.80 12.92
N ARG A 60 -14.62 9.98 12.55
CA ARG A 60 -15.15 8.92 13.41
C ARG A 60 -14.07 7.89 13.75
N ALA A 61 -13.45 7.30 12.72
CA ALA A 61 -12.41 6.30 12.89
C ALA A 61 -11.21 6.83 13.68
N ALA A 62 -10.82 8.09 13.45
CA ALA A 62 -9.75 8.73 14.18
C ALA A 62 -10.08 8.95 15.66
N GLY A 63 -11.35 9.20 16.02
CA GLY A 63 -11.78 9.33 17.40
C GLY A 63 -11.94 8.00 18.14
N GLU A 64 -12.21 6.90 17.41
CA GLU A 64 -12.46 5.56 17.98
C GLU A 64 -11.20 4.67 18.01
N ALA A 65 -10.15 5.00 17.26
CA ALA A 65 -8.94 4.18 17.19
C ALA A 65 -8.02 4.39 18.40
N GLU A 66 -7.77 3.32 19.16
CA GLU A 66 -6.83 3.31 20.29
C GLU A 66 -5.49 2.66 19.91
N ASP A 67 -5.50 1.49 19.27
CA ASP A 67 -4.27 0.77 18.91
C ASP A 67 -3.68 1.22 17.57
N VAL A 68 -4.49 1.06 16.51
CA VAL A 68 -4.09 1.31 15.12
C VAL A 68 -5.20 2.04 14.37
N LEU A 69 -4.85 3.12 13.71
CA LEU A 69 -5.66 3.75 12.67
C LEU A 69 -4.99 3.53 11.31
N LEU A 70 -5.66 2.84 10.39
CA LEU A 70 -5.24 2.74 8.99
C LEU A 70 -6.14 3.61 8.11
N PHE A 71 -5.53 4.50 7.34
CA PHE A 71 -6.17 5.26 6.28
C PHE A 71 -5.61 4.80 4.93
N HIS A 72 -6.48 4.29 4.06
CA HIS A 72 -6.15 3.92 2.69
C HIS A 72 -6.95 4.79 1.73
N TYR A 73 -6.25 5.41 0.78
CA TYR A 73 -6.85 6.26 -0.23
C TYR A 73 -6.34 5.88 -1.60
N VAL A 74 -7.29 5.62 -2.49
CA VAL A 74 -7.08 5.41 -3.92
C VAL A 74 -7.67 6.62 -4.65
N GLY A 75 -6.87 7.29 -5.50
CA GLY A 75 -7.36 8.49 -6.17
C GLY A 75 -6.57 8.88 -7.42
N SER A 76 -7.26 9.04 -8.55
CA SER A 76 -6.70 9.56 -9.79
C SER A 76 -7.66 10.54 -10.48
N GLY A 77 -7.17 11.26 -11.48
CA GLY A 77 -8.00 12.10 -12.33
C GLY A 77 -8.59 13.37 -11.66
N PRO A 78 -9.61 13.99 -12.28
CA PRO A 78 -10.09 15.32 -11.89
C PRO A 78 -10.65 15.42 -10.47
N ARG A 79 -11.27 14.35 -9.95
CA ARG A 79 -11.84 14.37 -8.61
C ARG A 79 -10.76 14.19 -7.55
N HIS A 80 -9.71 13.41 -7.81
CA HIS A 80 -8.50 13.41 -7.00
C HIS A 80 -7.90 14.81 -6.95
N LYS A 81 -7.75 15.49 -8.09
CA LYS A 81 -7.24 16.88 -8.12
C LYS A 81 -8.09 17.82 -7.27
N GLY A 82 -9.42 17.68 -7.29
CA GLY A 82 -10.30 18.44 -6.40
C GLY A 82 -10.14 18.08 -4.91
N PHE A 83 -9.88 16.81 -4.60
CA PHE A 83 -9.76 16.29 -3.23
C PHE A 83 -8.38 16.53 -2.61
N ALA A 84 -7.31 16.36 -3.38
CA ALA A 84 -5.92 16.48 -2.95
C ALA A 84 -5.34 17.88 -3.19
N LEU A 85 -5.67 18.52 -4.32
CA LEU A 85 -5.04 19.77 -4.75
C LEU A 85 -5.99 20.98 -4.78
N GLY A 86 -7.29 20.78 -4.57
CA GLY A 86 -8.28 21.85 -4.56
C GLY A 86 -8.06 22.85 -3.41
N GLY A 87 -8.61 24.06 -3.52
CA GLY A 87 -8.35 25.16 -2.57
C GLY A 87 -8.67 24.87 -1.08
N ALA A 88 -9.57 23.92 -0.80
CA ALA A 88 -9.85 23.43 0.56
C ALA A 88 -9.09 22.14 0.94
N ALA A 89 -8.43 21.50 -0.03
CA ALA A 89 -7.73 20.22 0.02
C ALA A 89 -8.29 19.23 1.06
N PRO A 90 -9.46 18.62 0.81
CA PRO A 90 -10.04 17.61 1.70
C PRO A 90 -9.05 16.52 2.17
N LEU A 91 -8.11 16.08 1.32
CA LEU A 91 -7.07 15.13 1.71
C LEU A 91 -6.17 15.67 2.84
N ARG A 92 -5.86 16.97 2.83
CA ARG A 92 -5.14 17.64 3.92
C ARG A 92 -5.95 17.62 5.21
N ALA A 93 -7.25 17.88 5.14
CA ALA A 93 -8.12 17.78 6.31
C ALA A 93 -8.20 16.34 6.85
N ALA A 94 -8.23 15.32 5.97
CA ALA A 94 -8.13 13.92 6.36
C ALA A 94 -6.78 13.62 7.03
N ALA A 95 -5.68 14.13 6.49
CA ALA A 95 -4.35 13.98 7.08
C ALA A 95 -4.25 14.61 8.48
N ASP A 96 -4.84 15.79 8.67
CA ASP A 96 -4.88 16.44 9.99
C ASP A 96 -5.72 15.64 11.00
N LEU A 97 -6.83 15.01 10.57
CA LEU A 97 -7.63 14.12 11.41
C LEU A 97 -6.85 12.85 11.80
N VAL A 98 -6.18 12.20 10.84
CA VAL A 98 -5.32 11.04 11.10
C VAL A 98 -4.23 11.40 12.10
N ARG A 99 -3.57 12.56 11.90
CA ARG A 99 -2.49 13.04 12.76
C ARG A 99 -2.91 13.25 14.22
N ARG A 100 -4.13 13.78 14.42
CA ARG A 100 -4.70 14.07 15.74
C ARG A 100 -5.36 12.85 16.41
N SER A 101 -5.46 11.72 15.73
CA SER A 101 -6.01 10.49 16.32
C SER A 101 -5.21 10.06 17.55
N PRO A 102 -5.83 9.56 18.63
CA PRO A 102 -5.11 9.04 19.79
C PRO A 102 -4.48 7.66 19.55
N ALA A 103 -4.70 7.06 18.37
CA ALA A 103 -4.15 5.75 18.03
C ALA A 103 -2.64 5.68 18.27
N ALA A 104 -2.17 4.61 18.92
CA ALA A 104 -0.75 4.38 19.19
C ALA A 104 0.08 4.30 17.90
N ARG A 105 -0.51 3.74 16.83
CA ARG A 105 0.07 3.64 15.50
C ARG A 105 -0.88 4.19 14.44
N ARG A 106 -0.34 4.94 13.48
CA ARG A 106 -1.08 5.46 12.33
C ARG A 106 -0.43 4.92 11.07
N VAL A 107 -1.24 4.28 10.23
CA VAL A 107 -0.80 3.69 8.97
C VAL A 107 -1.52 4.40 7.83
N VAL A 108 -0.76 4.84 6.83
CA VAL A 108 -1.29 5.52 5.66
C VAL A 108 -0.87 4.77 4.41
N LEU A 109 -1.85 4.38 3.60
CA LEU A 109 -1.64 3.73 2.30
C LEU A 109 -2.18 4.66 1.20
N LEU A 110 -1.32 5.09 0.28
CA LEU A 110 -1.68 6.02 -0.80
C LEU A 110 -1.49 5.38 -2.17
N ASP A 111 -2.56 5.25 -2.93
CA ASP A 111 -2.56 4.78 -4.31
C ASP A 111 -3.11 5.91 -5.19
N CYS A 112 -2.29 6.93 -5.46
CA CYS A 112 -2.83 8.16 -6.06
C CYS A 112 -1.84 8.96 -6.91
N GLU A 113 -2.41 9.70 -7.87
CA GLU A 113 -1.69 10.77 -8.57
C GLU A 113 -1.13 11.81 -7.58
N ASP A 114 -0.14 12.59 -8.01
CA ASP A 114 0.45 13.68 -7.21
C ASP A 114 0.92 13.22 -5.81
N LEU A 115 1.54 12.03 -5.74
CA LEU A 115 1.87 11.34 -4.49
C LEU A 115 2.72 12.20 -3.56
N ASP A 116 3.63 13.01 -4.10
CA ASP A 116 4.48 13.89 -3.28
C ASP A 116 3.68 14.92 -2.51
N THR A 117 2.64 15.49 -3.12
CA THR A 117 1.73 16.42 -2.45
C THR A 117 0.88 15.68 -1.43
N ALA A 118 0.28 14.56 -1.84
CA ALA A 118 -0.58 13.75 -0.98
C ALA A 118 0.16 13.29 0.28
N SER A 119 1.34 12.67 0.12
CA SER A 119 2.18 12.22 1.23
C SER A 119 2.75 13.37 2.06
N GLY A 120 3.00 14.53 1.44
CA GLY A 120 3.38 15.76 2.12
C GLY A 120 2.36 16.17 3.19
N PHE A 121 1.05 16.04 2.94
CA PHE A 121 0.04 16.37 3.95
C PHE A 121 0.09 15.50 5.21
N PHE A 122 0.54 14.25 5.10
CA PHE A 122 0.67 13.35 6.25
C PHE A 122 2.00 13.54 6.99
N THR A 123 3.06 13.90 6.26
CA THR A 123 4.44 13.87 6.77
C THR A 123 5.00 15.24 7.15
N LEU A 124 4.54 16.31 6.50
CA LEU A 124 4.96 17.69 6.77
C LEU A 124 3.89 18.36 7.66
N GLY A 125 4.05 18.24 8.97
CA GLY A 125 3.27 19.02 9.94
C GLY A 125 3.92 20.40 10.20
N PRO A 126 3.14 21.45 10.48
CA PRO A 126 3.69 22.67 11.03
C PRO A 126 3.94 22.45 12.53
N GLU A 127 5.16 22.59 13.03
CA GLU A 127 5.38 22.85 14.46
C GLU A 127 6.61 23.76 14.67
N PRO A 128 6.40 25.08 14.76
CA PRO A 128 7.14 25.90 15.70
C PRO A 128 6.45 25.82 17.07
N GLY A 129 6.82 24.84 17.91
CA GLY A 129 6.54 24.86 19.35
C GLY A 129 5.94 23.62 20.01
N GLY A 130 5.41 22.65 19.28
CA GLY A 130 4.81 21.43 19.85
C GLY A 130 5.83 20.30 20.06
N SER A 131 5.82 19.70 21.24
CA SER A 131 6.55 18.45 21.51
C SER A 131 6.17 17.40 20.46
N GLY A 132 7.18 16.78 19.84
CA GLY A 132 7.05 15.91 18.68
C GLY A 132 5.86 14.95 18.70
N MET A 133 5.30 14.75 17.50
CA MET A 133 4.24 13.81 17.14
C MET A 133 4.04 12.66 18.14
N PRO A 134 2.98 12.69 18.99
CA PRO A 134 2.68 11.56 19.85
C PRO A 134 2.16 10.43 18.99
N GLY A 135 2.97 9.43 18.64
CA GLY A 135 2.61 8.19 17.93
C GLY A 135 3.30 8.01 16.58
N ALA A 136 3.75 6.78 16.29
CA ALA A 136 4.50 6.44 15.09
C ALA A 136 3.58 6.45 13.85
N LEU A 137 3.92 7.29 12.87
CA LEU A 137 3.31 7.30 11.55
C LEU A 137 4.12 6.40 10.62
N SER A 138 3.44 5.45 9.99
CA SER A 138 3.99 4.61 8.93
C SER A 138 3.20 4.85 7.65
N LEU A 139 3.90 5.05 6.53
CA LEU A 139 3.28 5.37 5.24
C LEU A 139 3.90 4.54 4.14
N VAL A 140 3.06 3.95 3.29
CA VAL A 140 3.46 3.43 1.97
C VAL A 140 2.59 4.10 0.94
N GLY A 141 3.18 4.61 -0.12
CA GLY A 141 2.42 5.16 -1.22
C GLY A 141 3.06 4.95 -2.56
N LYS A 142 2.24 4.86 -3.60
CA LYS A 142 2.67 4.76 -4.99
C LYS A 142 1.89 5.75 -5.84
N GLU A 143 2.62 6.40 -6.75
CA GLU A 143 2.01 7.10 -7.86
C GLU A 143 1.80 6.12 -9.03
N PRO A 144 0.61 6.11 -9.65
CA PRO A 144 0.38 5.39 -10.90
C PRO A 144 1.32 5.91 -11.99
N THR A 145 2.17 5.05 -12.56
CA THR A 145 3.18 5.43 -13.55
C THR A 145 2.88 4.89 -14.96
N LEU A 146 2.09 3.83 -15.07
CA LEU A 146 1.76 3.19 -16.35
C LEU A 146 0.23 3.06 -16.49
N TYR A 147 -0.36 3.91 -17.32
CA TYR A 147 -1.70 3.68 -17.85
C TYR A 147 -1.59 2.85 -19.12
N PHE A 148 -1.41 1.54 -18.98
CA PHE A 148 -1.76 0.66 -20.10
C PHE A 148 -3.29 0.66 -20.23
N PRO A 149 -3.86 1.00 -21.39
CA PRO A 149 -5.29 0.84 -21.60
C PRO A 149 -5.63 -0.63 -21.35
N ALA A 150 -6.49 -0.89 -20.35
CA ALA A 150 -7.00 -2.23 -20.09
C ALA A 150 -7.66 -2.74 -21.37
N GLY A 151 -7.07 -3.79 -21.97
CA GLY A 151 -7.49 -4.25 -23.29
C GLY A 151 -6.61 -5.34 -23.89
N ASP A 152 -5.34 -5.44 -23.47
CA ASP A 152 -4.49 -6.57 -23.81
C ASP A 152 -4.40 -7.53 -22.61
N ALA A 153 -4.82 -8.79 -22.79
CA ALA A 153 -4.78 -9.81 -21.74
C ALA A 153 -3.34 -10.15 -21.30
N LEU A 154 -2.34 -9.70 -22.06
CA LEU A 154 -0.92 -9.92 -21.82
C LEU A 154 -0.22 -8.80 -21.04
N VAL A 155 -0.82 -7.61 -20.93
CA VAL A 155 -0.24 -6.48 -20.20
C VAL A 155 -1.15 -6.15 -19.03
N PRO A 156 -0.77 -6.51 -17.79
CA PRO A 156 -1.53 -6.11 -16.62
C PRO A 156 -1.75 -4.60 -16.64
N ALA A 157 -2.95 -4.14 -16.29
CA ALA A 157 -3.22 -2.73 -16.12
C ALA A 157 -2.14 -2.19 -15.16
N GLY A 158 -1.25 -1.33 -15.66
CA GLY A 158 0.09 -1.07 -15.12
C GLY A 158 0.14 -0.36 -13.76
N ASP A 159 -0.91 -0.45 -12.96
CA ASP A 159 -1.03 0.17 -11.65
C ASP A 159 -1.68 -0.79 -10.63
N GLU A 160 -0.91 -1.80 -10.23
CA GLU A 160 -1.35 -2.86 -9.32
C GLU A 160 -1.00 -2.60 -7.84
N PHE A 161 -0.80 -1.35 -7.39
CA PHE A 161 -0.36 -1.10 -6.00
C PHE A 161 -1.30 -1.72 -4.96
N THR A 162 -2.55 -1.24 -4.91
CA THR A 162 -3.54 -1.77 -3.96
C THR A 162 -3.82 -3.26 -4.18
N ASP A 163 -3.79 -3.72 -5.43
CA ASP A 163 -4.07 -5.12 -5.77
C ASP A 163 -2.95 -6.05 -5.32
N THR A 164 -1.70 -5.66 -5.52
CA THR A 164 -0.52 -6.40 -5.05
C THR A 164 -0.49 -6.48 -3.53
N LEU A 165 -0.80 -5.38 -2.84
CA LEU A 165 -0.92 -5.39 -1.37
C LEU A 165 -2.00 -6.36 -0.91
N ALA A 166 -3.18 -6.30 -1.54
CA ALA A 166 -4.28 -7.21 -1.20
C ALA A 166 -3.93 -8.67 -1.50
N GLU A 167 -3.25 -8.95 -2.61
CA GLU A 167 -2.82 -10.30 -2.95
C GLU A 167 -1.76 -10.83 -1.99
N ALA A 168 -0.73 -10.04 -1.66
CA ALA A 168 0.28 -10.41 -0.68
C ALA A 168 -0.33 -10.73 0.69
N LEU A 169 -1.35 -9.98 1.11
CA LEU A 169 -2.08 -10.23 2.36
C LEU A 169 -2.99 -11.46 2.29
N ARG A 170 -3.54 -11.79 1.12
CA ARG A 170 -4.43 -12.95 0.94
C ARG A 170 -3.68 -14.25 0.77
N SER A 171 -2.65 -14.25 -0.07
CA SER A 171 -1.95 -15.43 -0.57
C SER A 171 -0.59 -15.62 0.09
N GLY A 172 -0.10 -14.60 0.80
CA GLY A 172 1.23 -14.59 1.38
C GLY A 172 2.31 -14.25 0.37
N ILE A 173 3.54 -14.13 0.86
CA ILE A 173 4.75 -13.93 0.07
C ILE A 173 5.62 -15.16 0.28
N THR A 174 5.85 -15.93 -0.79
CA THR A 174 6.76 -17.07 -0.79
C THR A 174 8.17 -16.62 -0.38
N ASP A 175 8.85 -17.40 0.45
CA ASP A 175 10.15 -17.06 1.06
C ASP A 175 10.12 -15.76 1.92
N GLY A 176 8.93 -15.24 2.23
CA GLY A 176 8.74 -14.04 3.05
C GLY A 176 8.74 -14.30 4.56
N PRO A 177 8.85 -13.26 5.39
CA PRO A 177 8.80 -13.38 6.86
C PRO A 177 7.42 -13.82 7.37
N GLU A 178 7.32 -14.24 8.63
CA GLU A 178 6.06 -14.63 9.26
C GLU A 178 5.03 -13.49 9.32
N LEU A 179 5.51 -12.26 9.51
CA LEU A 179 4.66 -11.07 9.62
C LEU A 179 4.83 -10.21 8.38
N LEU A 180 3.72 -9.76 7.81
CA LEU A 180 3.69 -8.87 6.66
C LEU A 180 3.68 -7.42 7.16
N ASP A 181 4.88 -6.87 7.39
CA ASP A 181 5.06 -5.45 7.69
C ASP A 181 5.02 -4.59 6.41
N LEU A 182 5.03 -3.26 6.57
CA LEU A 182 4.95 -2.37 5.41
C LEU A 182 6.20 -2.41 4.52
N VAL A 183 7.37 -2.76 5.06
CA VAL A 183 8.60 -2.92 4.26
C VAL A 183 8.49 -4.15 3.37
N THR A 184 8.05 -5.27 3.95
CA THR A 184 7.80 -6.51 3.24
C THR A 184 6.76 -6.33 2.14
N LEU A 185 5.64 -5.66 2.46
CA LEU A 185 4.59 -5.38 1.48
C LEU A 185 5.06 -4.43 0.37
N ARG A 186 5.83 -3.40 0.71
CA ARG A 186 6.47 -2.50 -0.26
C ARG A 186 7.39 -3.29 -1.20
N ASN A 187 8.19 -4.21 -0.67
CA ASN A 187 9.08 -5.04 -1.47
C ASN A 187 8.32 -6.00 -2.39
N ALA A 188 7.15 -6.51 -1.96
CA ALA A 188 6.27 -7.30 -2.83
C ALA A 188 5.77 -6.47 -4.03
N VAL A 189 5.41 -5.20 -3.81
CA VAL A 189 5.05 -4.28 -4.90
C VAL A 189 6.19 -4.09 -5.88
N GLU A 190 7.43 -3.92 -5.40
CA GLU A 190 8.59 -3.82 -6.29
C GLU A 190 8.88 -5.10 -7.06
N GLY A 191 8.81 -6.25 -6.38
CA GLY A 191 8.99 -7.56 -7.01
C GLY A 191 7.98 -7.76 -8.13
N ARG A 192 6.71 -7.44 -7.88
CA ARG A 192 5.66 -7.51 -8.89
C ARG A 192 5.92 -6.58 -10.08
N TRP A 193 6.43 -5.37 -9.85
CA TRP A 193 6.84 -4.47 -10.92
C TRP A 193 8.00 -5.01 -11.74
N ALA A 194 9.00 -5.61 -11.09
CA ALA A 194 10.12 -6.24 -11.79
C ALA A 194 9.62 -7.38 -12.69
N GLU A 195 8.71 -8.23 -12.20
CA GLU A 195 8.08 -9.29 -13.01
C GLU A 195 7.37 -8.73 -14.24
N ILE A 196 6.60 -7.65 -14.08
CA ILE A 196 5.92 -6.98 -15.21
C ILE A 196 6.96 -6.44 -16.20
N GLY A 197 8.01 -5.78 -15.72
CA GLY A 197 9.11 -5.29 -16.57
C GLY A 197 9.76 -6.40 -17.39
N TYR A 198 9.96 -7.58 -16.81
CA TYR A 198 10.45 -8.75 -17.53
C TYR A 198 9.45 -9.29 -18.57
N GLN A 199 8.16 -9.33 -18.23
CA GLN A 199 7.12 -9.92 -19.09
C GLN A 199 6.82 -9.10 -20.35
N VAL A 200 6.93 -7.78 -20.26
CA VAL A 200 6.53 -6.88 -21.37
C VAL A 200 7.72 -6.63 -22.33
N GLU A 201 8.91 -7.21 -22.10
CA GLU A 201 10.17 -6.98 -22.85
C GLU A 201 10.42 -5.48 -23.14
N ASN A 202 9.96 -4.62 -22.25
CA ASN A 202 9.84 -3.20 -22.52
C ASN A 202 10.87 -2.45 -21.68
N GLU A 203 11.93 -1.98 -22.35
CA GLU A 203 12.99 -1.16 -21.78
C GLU A 203 12.50 0.12 -21.07
N TYR A 204 11.24 0.53 -21.31
CA TYR A 204 10.59 1.68 -20.68
C TYR A 204 9.83 1.34 -19.38
N VAL A 205 9.77 0.08 -18.96
CA VAL A 205 9.24 -0.30 -17.64
C VAL A 205 10.39 -0.34 -16.63
N SER A 206 10.77 0.83 -16.12
CA SER A 206 11.67 0.94 -14.97
C SER A 206 10.99 0.44 -13.69
N ALA A 207 11.78 0.25 -12.61
CA ALA A 207 11.28 0.07 -11.25
C ALA A 207 10.19 1.12 -10.92
N PRO A 208 9.28 0.91 -9.95
CA PRO A 208 8.20 1.87 -9.72
C PRO A 208 8.78 3.24 -9.34
N ASP A 209 8.84 4.16 -10.31
CA ASP A 209 9.60 5.42 -10.21
C ASP A 209 9.16 6.32 -9.05
N LYS A 210 7.98 6.06 -8.48
CA LYS A 210 7.38 6.82 -7.38
C LYS A 210 6.75 5.92 -6.31
N LEU A 211 7.49 4.94 -5.81
CA LEU A 211 7.13 4.20 -4.60
C LEU A 211 7.80 4.83 -3.37
N ARG A 212 7.02 5.15 -2.35
CA ARG A 212 7.46 5.86 -1.14
C ARG A 212 7.16 5.03 0.10
N LEU A 213 8.12 5.00 1.03
CA LEU A 213 7.99 4.34 2.32
C LEU A 213 8.51 5.27 3.42
N LEU A 214 7.75 5.38 4.51
CA LEU A 214 8.15 6.02 5.76
C LEU A 214 7.82 5.06 6.92
N GLY A 215 8.81 4.76 7.77
CA GLY A 215 8.61 3.86 8.91
C GLY A 215 8.26 2.43 8.48
N GLY A 216 7.34 1.79 9.20
CA GLY A 216 6.63 0.61 8.70
C GLY A 216 7.15 -0.76 9.12
N ARG A 217 8.30 -0.86 9.80
CA ARG A 217 8.82 -2.13 10.37
C ARG A 217 8.15 -2.52 11.69
N ASP A 218 7.50 -1.57 12.34
CA ASP A 218 6.89 -1.66 13.66
C ASP A 218 5.37 -1.91 13.60
N VAL A 219 4.84 -2.12 12.38
CA VAL A 219 3.43 -2.38 12.11
C VAL A 219 3.29 -3.51 11.09
N ALA A 220 2.71 -4.63 11.52
CA ALA A 220 2.30 -5.73 10.65
C ALA A 220 0.82 -5.58 10.26
N LEU A 221 0.51 -5.82 9.00
CA LEU A 221 -0.85 -5.80 8.45
C LEU A 221 -1.45 -7.20 8.26
N GLY A 222 -0.75 -8.25 8.69
CA GLY A 222 -1.23 -9.63 8.67
C GLY A 222 -0.10 -10.62 8.93
N ARG A 223 -0.43 -11.90 9.11
CA ARG A 223 0.55 -12.99 9.03
C ARG A 223 0.68 -13.43 7.59
N ASN A 224 1.89 -13.81 7.22
CA ASN A 224 2.18 -14.39 5.93
C ASN A 224 1.70 -15.85 5.91
N ILE A 225 0.63 -16.15 5.19
CA ILE A 225 0.11 -17.51 5.11
C ILE A 225 1.04 -18.47 4.36
N ALA A 226 1.98 -17.94 3.58
CA ALA A 226 3.01 -18.72 2.90
C ALA A 226 4.21 -19.05 3.82
N PHE A 227 4.21 -18.57 5.07
CA PHE A 227 5.26 -18.84 6.04
C PHE A 227 5.04 -20.19 6.73
N GLY A 228 5.98 -21.13 6.58
CA GLY A 228 5.95 -22.43 7.27
C GLY A 228 6.67 -23.56 6.50
N PRO A 229 6.82 -24.74 7.13
CA PRO A 229 7.66 -25.84 6.63
C PRO A 229 7.17 -26.52 5.33
N ASP A 230 5.93 -26.28 4.89
CA ASP A 230 5.46 -26.75 3.60
C ASP A 230 5.85 -25.82 2.43
N GLY A 231 6.31 -24.59 2.72
CA GLY A 231 7.02 -23.73 1.76
C GLY A 231 8.47 -24.16 1.48
N ASP A 232 8.97 -25.14 2.24
CA ASP A 232 10.36 -25.61 2.24
C ASP A 232 10.54 -27.02 1.59
N ARG A 233 9.47 -27.61 1.03
CA ARG A 233 9.58 -28.89 0.30
C ARG A 233 10.16 -28.67 -1.10
N GLY A 234 11.43 -28.25 -1.15
CA GLY A 234 12.16 -28.12 -2.40
C GLY A 234 13.56 -27.54 -2.31
N ARG A 235 13.97 -26.91 -1.20
CA ARG A 235 15.32 -26.36 -1.08
C ARG A 235 16.11 -27.08 0.01
N ARG A 236 16.82 -28.13 -0.43
CA ARG A 236 18.12 -28.41 0.18
C ARG A 236 18.89 -27.08 0.24
N PRO A 237 19.59 -26.77 1.34
CA PRO A 237 20.46 -25.60 1.35
C PRO A 237 21.37 -25.73 0.15
N PHE A 238 21.50 -24.66 -0.65
CA PHE A 238 22.60 -24.53 -1.57
C PHE A 238 23.87 -24.61 -0.71
N HIS A 239 24.41 -25.82 -0.53
CA HIS A 239 25.83 -25.99 -0.32
C HIS A 239 26.45 -25.39 -1.57
N LEU A 240 27.00 -24.18 -1.43
CA LEU A 240 28.04 -23.71 -2.33
C LEU A 240 29.10 -24.80 -2.31
N ASP A 241 29.14 -25.60 -3.37
CA ASP A 241 30.18 -26.59 -3.56
C ASP A 241 31.51 -25.81 -3.53
N ALA A 242 32.44 -26.21 -2.68
CA ALA A 242 33.70 -25.50 -2.48
C ALA A 242 34.52 -25.37 -3.78
N GLY A 243 34.17 -26.11 -4.83
CA GLY A 243 34.74 -25.99 -6.18
C GLY A 243 34.24 -24.79 -7.00
N VAL A 244 33.13 -24.13 -6.64
CA VAL A 244 32.61 -22.96 -7.39
C VAL A 244 33.28 -21.66 -6.93
N VAL A 245 33.71 -21.58 -5.68
CA VAL A 245 34.47 -20.44 -5.15
C VAL A 245 35.85 -20.33 -5.82
N ASP A 246 36.48 -21.46 -6.17
CA ASP A 246 37.81 -21.49 -6.81
C ASP A 246 37.79 -21.04 -8.29
N LEU A 247 36.61 -20.97 -8.92
CA LEU A 247 36.48 -20.53 -10.32
C LEU A 247 36.35 -19.01 -10.46
N MET A 248 35.88 -18.31 -9.41
CA MET A 248 35.70 -16.84 -9.45
C MET A 248 36.96 -16.07 -9.06
N GLU A 249 37.89 -16.66 -8.31
CA GLU A 249 39.16 -16.00 -7.95
C GLU A 249 40.22 -16.02 -9.07
N ARG A 250 40.08 -16.87 -10.10
CA ARG A 250 41.05 -16.96 -11.21
C ARG A 250 40.84 -15.98 -12.36
N TRP A 251 39.85 -15.09 -12.26
CA TRP A 251 39.54 -14.14 -13.33
C TRP A 251 40.08 -12.73 -13.09
N TRP A 252 40.77 -12.49 -11.97
CA TRP A 252 41.36 -11.20 -11.60
C TRP A 252 42.87 -11.24 -11.32
N ASP A 253 43.59 -12.22 -11.86
CA ASP A 253 45.05 -12.21 -12.07
C ASP A 253 45.37 -12.49 -13.55
#